data_AF-A0A1C5U0H8-F1
#
_entry.id   AF-A0A1C5U0H8-F1
#
_cell.length_a   1.000
_cell.length_b   1.000
_cell.length_c   1.000
_cell.angle_alpha   90.00
_cell.angle_beta   90.00
_cell.angle_gamma   90.00
#
_symmetry.space_group_name_H-M   'P 1'
#
loop_
_entity.id
_entity.type
_entity.pdbx_description
1 polymer ?
#
loop_
_entity_poly.entity_id
_entity_poly.type
_entity_poly.pdbx_seq_one_letter_code
_entity_poly.pdbx_strand_id
1 'polypeptide(L)'
;MIKYDRFWVTMKERGITQYDLYEHYEITRSLLDRLRKNKNIEIFTIDRLCSILHCDIEDIVEHIPDPDEMNNNPKEISEKNSSSSENKKNSL
;
A
#
# COMPACT_ATOMS: atom_id res chain seq x y z
N MET A 1 -6.20 -12.15 -6.83
CA MET A 1 -5.41 -12.33 -5.57
C MET A 1 -4.96 -11.00 -4.95
N ILE A 2 -4.72 -10.95 -3.63
CA ILE A 2 -4.08 -9.80 -2.95
C ILE A 2 -2.55 -9.93 -2.97
N LYS A 3 -1.85 -8.83 -3.25
CA LYS A 3 -0.38 -8.71 -3.16
C LYS A 3 0.05 -7.57 -2.24
N TYR A 4 1.25 -7.70 -1.70
CA TYR A 4 1.89 -6.69 -0.83
C TYR A 4 3.21 -6.17 -1.40
N ASP A 5 3.36 -6.12 -2.73
CA ASP A 5 4.59 -5.62 -3.35
C ASP A 5 4.78 -4.12 -3.07
N ARG A 6 3.67 -3.35 -3.04
CA ARG A 6 3.67 -1.91 -2.73
C ARG A 6 4.22 -1.61 -1.33
N PHE A 7 3.94 -2.44 -0.34
CA PHE A 7 4.49 -2.31 1.01
C PHE A 7 6.02 -2.13 1.02
N TRP A 8 6.75 -2.93 0.25
CA TRP A 8 8.22 -2.86 0.21
C TRP A 8 8.72 -1.60 -0.49
N VAL A 9 7.98 -1.11 -1.48
CA VAL A 9 8.26 0.17 -2.15
C VAL A 9 8.06 1.31 -1.14
N THR A 10 6.93 1.33 -0.45
CA THR A 10 6.61 2.36 0.56
C THR A 10 7.62 2.35 1.71
N MET A 11 8.05 1.20 2.20
CA MET A 11 9.13 1.12 3.19
C MET A 11 10.39 1.86 2.72
N LYS A 12 10.80 1.62 1.46
CA LYS A 12 11.98 2.26 0.87
C LYS A 12 11.80 3.76 0.73
N GLU A 13 10.63 4.22 0.28
CA GLU A 13 10.31 5.64 0.14
C GLU A 13 10.25 6.37 1.48
N ARG A 14 9.80 5.70 2.53
CA ARG A 14 9.76 6.22 3.90
C ARG A 14 11.09 6.08 4.65
N GLY A 15 12.11 5.46 4.03
CA GLY A 15 13.41 5.24 4.66
C GLY A 15 13.38 4.27 5.85
N ILE A 16 12.35 3.41 5.92
CA ILE A 16 12.18 2.42 6.99
C ILE A 16 12.71 1.08 6.52
N THR A 17 13.64 0.53 7.29
CA THR A 17 14.22 -0.78 7.03
C THR A 17 13.40 -1.88 7.69
N GLN A 18 13.62 -3.13 7.26
CA GLN A 18 13.00 -4.28 7.93
C GLN A 18 13.52 -4.46 9.35
N TYR A 19 14.74 -4.01 9.65
CA TYR A 19 15.29 -4.01 11.01
C TYR A 19 14.44 -3.12 11.91
N ASP A 20 14.14 -1.90 11.46
CA ASP A 20 13.31 -0.95 12.21
C ASP A 20 11.94 -1.56 12.55
N LEU A 21 11.34 -2.30 11.61
CA LEU A 21 10.05 -2.94 11.83
C LEU A 21 10.04 -3.91 13.01
N TYR A 22 11.01 -4.83 13.11
CA TYR A 22 11.01 -5.79 14.23
C TYR A 22 11.66 -5.26 15.51
N GLU A 23 12.57 -4.29 15.42
CA GLU A 23 13.26 -3.74 16.59
C GLU A 23 12.51 -2.58 17.24
N HIS A 24 11.91 -1.69 16.44
CA HIS A 24 11.31 -0.44 16.92
C HIS A 24 9.78 -0.41 16.85
N TYR A 25 9.19 -1.20 15.95
CA TYR A 25 7.74 -1.23 15.75
C TYR A 25 7.09 -2.57 16.12
N GLU A 26 7.83 -3.49 16.74
CA GLU A 26 7.32 -4.79 17.20
C GLU A 26 6.60 -5.60 16.10
N ILE A 27 6.97 -5.39 14.83
CA ILE A 27 6.47 -6.18 13.71
C ILE A 27 7.25 -7.49 13.68
N THR A 28 6.55 -8.59 13.90
CA THR A 28 7.21 -9.90 13.97
C THR A 28 7.79 -10.33 12.61
N ARG A 29 8.90 -11.07 12.65
CA ARG A 29 9.49 -11.66 11.44
C ARG A 29 8.52 -12.59 10.71
N SER A 30 7.62 -13.26 11.44
CA SER A 30 6.58 -14.11 10.87
C SER A 30 5.55 -13.31 10.07
N LEU A 31 5.17 -12.10 10.53
CA LEU A 31 4.31 -11.20 9.74
C LEU A 31 5.02 -10.76 8.44
N LEU A 32 6.30 -10.38 8.52
CA LEU A 32 7.08 -10.05 7.32
C LEU A 32 7.16 -11.23 6.33
N ASP A 33 7.32 -12.45 6.82
CA ASP A 33 7.30 -13.66 5.98
C ASP A 33 5.94 -13.89 5.31
N ARG A 34 4.83 -13.62 6.01
CA ARG A 34 3.48 -13.68 5.45
C ARG A 34 3.29 -12.67 4.32
N LEU A 35 3.74 -11.43 4.51
CA LEU A 35 3.70 -10.38 3.49
C LEU A 35 4.49 -10.79 2.24
N ARG A 36 5.72 -11.31 2.39
CA ARG A 36 6.52 -11.80 1.25
C ARG A 36 5.85 -12.93 0.47
N LYS A 37 5.07 -13.76 1.16
CA LYS A 37 4.37 -14.91 0.57
C LYS A 37 2.94 -14.57 0.14
N ASN A 38 2.56 -13.28 0.14
CA ASN A 38 1.22 -12.82 -0.18
C ASN A 38 0.12 -13.59 0.57
N LYS A 39 0.38 -13.96 1.83
CA LYS A 39 -0.60 -14.63 2.69
C LYS A 39 -1.62 -13.62 3.20
N ASN A 40 -2.85 -14.08 3.43
CA ASN A 40 -3.88 -13.27 4.08
C ASN A 40 -3.36 -12.72 5.41
N ILE A 41 -3.59 -11.45 5.69
CA ILE A 41 -3.37 -10.85 7.00
C ILE A 41 -4.64 -10.13 7.42
N GLU A 42 -4.74 -9.82 8.71
CA GLU A 42 -5.91 -9.11 9.22
C GLU A 42 -5.87 -7.64 8.80
N ILE A 43 -7.04 -7.04 8.56
CA ILE A 43 -7.15 -5.62 8.22
C ILE A 43 -6.53 -4.71 9.29
N PHE A 44 -6.65 -5.10 10.56
CA PHE A 44 -6.00 -4.41 11.68
C PHE A 44 -4.47 -4.36 11.55
N THR A 45 -3.87 -5.39 10.95
CA THR A 45 -2.43 -5.39 10.70
C THR A 45 -2.05 -4.37 9.63
N ILE A 46 -2.88 -4.23 8.59
CA ILE A 46 -2.67 -3.24 7.53
C ILE A 46 -2.81 -1.82 8.10
N ASP A 47 -3.83 -1.56 8.91
CA ASP A 47 -4.01 -0.27 9.61
C ASP A 47 -2.79 0.10 10.47
N ARG A 48 -2.23 -0.87 11.20
CA ARG A 48 -1.00 -0.67 11.96
C ARG A 48 0.20 -0.35 11.06
N LEU A 49 0.34 -1.02 9.92
CA LEU A 49 1.40 -0.73 8.96
C LEU A 49 1.25 0.66 8.34
N CYS A 50 0.03 1.07 7.98
CA CYS A 50 -0.29 2.42 7.52
C CYS A 50 0.08 3.48 8.56
N SER A 51 -0.20 3.21 9.84
CA SER A 51 0.16 4.10 10.95
C SER A 51 1.68 4.24 11.13
N ILE A 52 2.44 3.14 10.98
CA ILE A 52 3.91 3.14 11.07
C ILE A 52 4.54 3.86 9.88
N LEU A 53 4.04 3.60 8.68
CA LEU A 53 4.60 4.11 7.42
C LEU A 53 4.00 5.46 6.99
N HIS A 54 3.02 5.99 7.74
CA HIS A 54 2.26 7.19 7.40
C HIS A 54 1.80 7.18 5.94
N CYS A 55 1.06 6.14 5.55
CA CYS A 55 0.60 5.93 4.18
C CYS A 55 -0.84 5.42 4.14
N ASP A 56 -1.42 5.40 2.94
CA ASP A 56 -2.76 4.88 2.74
C ASP A 56 -2.75 3.35 2.54
N ILE A 57 -3.91 2.72 2.61
CA ILE A 57 -4.05 1.25 2.46
C ILE A 57 -3.57 0.75 1.10
N GLU A 58 -3.81 1.53 0.05
CA GLU A 58 -3.39 1.23 -1.30
C GLU A 58 -1.85 1.16 -1.42
N ASP A 59 -1.11 1.92 -0.61
CA ASP A 59 0.36 1.85 -0.58
C ASP A 59 0.89 0.54 0.01
N ILE A 60 0.04 -0.22 0.68
CA ILE A 60 0.40 -1.51 1.28
C ILE A 60 -0.11 -2.67 0.43
N VAL A 61 -1.34 -2.54 -0.09
CA VAL A 61 -2.12 -3.65 -0.63
C VAL A 61 -2.55 -3.37 -2.07
N GLU A 62 -2.40 -4.38 -2.92
CA GLU A 62 -2.89 -4.34 -4.30
C GLU A 62 -3.76 -5.57 -4.58
N HIS A 63 -4.93 -5.36 -5.17
CA HIS A 63 -5.73 -6.45 -5.72
C HIS A 63 -5.37 -6.68 -7.18
N ILE A 64 -4.86 -7.88 -7.47
CA ILE A 64 -4.59 -8.36 -8.82
C ILE A 64 -5.77 -9.22 -9.25
N PRO A 65 -6.61 -8.79 -10.20
CA PRO A 65 -7.70 -9.62 -10.70
C PRO A 65 -7.14 -10.89 -11.33
N ASP A 66 -7.88 -11.99 -11.20
CA ASP A 66 -7.49 -13.21 -11.89
C ASP A 66 -7.68 -13.01 -13.41
N PRO A 67 -6.85 -13.60 -14.28
CA PRO A 67 -6.89 -13.35 -15.72
C PRO A 67 -8.28 -13.58 -16.35
N ASP A 68 -9.02 -14.54 -15.80
CA ASP A 68 -10.36 -14.90 -16.26
C ASP A 68 -11.44 -13.87 -15.84
N GLU A 69 -11.20 -13.09 -14.78
CA GLU A 69 -12.13 -12.04 -14.31
C GLU A 69 -12.05 -10.76 -15.16
N MET A 70 -10.95 -10.56 -15.91
CA MET A 70 -10.75 -9.37 -16.75
C MET A 70 -11.65 -9.34 -18.00
N ASN A 71 -12.29 -10.46 -18.35
CA ASN A 71 -13.11 -10.58 -19.55
C ASN A 71 -14.54 -10.04 -19.41
N ASN A 72 -14.94 -9.55 -18.23
CA ASN A 72 -16.33 -9.17 -17.94
C ASN A 72 -16.59 -7.66 -17.70
N ASN A 73 -15.59 -6.76 -17.77
CA ASN A 73 -15.84 -5.32 -17.60
C ASN A 73 -14.85 -4.42 -18.36
N PRO A 74 -15.18 -3.95 -19.59
CA PRO A 74 -14.30 -3.07 -20.37
C PRO A 74 -14.27 -1.58 -19.99
N LYS A 75 -14.90 -1.10 -18.90
CA LYS A 75 -15.04 0.35 -18.66
C LYS A 75 -15.13 0.71 -17.18
N GLU A 76 -14.01 0.95 -16.48
CA GLU A 76 -14.02 1.86 -15.31
C GLU A 76 -12.65 2.23 -14.69
N ILE A 77 -11.55 2.37 -15.46
CA ILE A 77 -10.32 2.98 -14.88
C ILE A 77 -9.60 3.82 -15.93
N SER A 78 -10.17 4.95 -16.33
CA SER A 78 -9.42 5.95 -17.11
C SER A 78 -9.76 7.40 -16.79
N GLU A 79 -10.61 7.69 -15.80
CA GLU A 79 -10.93 9.07 -15.44
C GLU A 79 -11.13 9.20 -13.94
N LYS A 80 -10.44 10.18 -13.35
CA LYS A 80 -10.35 10.57 -11.92
C LYS A 80 -9.12 9.93 -11.24
N ASN A 81 -7.99 10.63 -11.01
CA ASN A 81 -7.85 12.04 -10.66
C ASN A 81 -6.57 12.64 -11.25
N SER A 82 -6.73 13.47 -12.26
CA SER A 82 -5.89 14.65 -12.42
C SER A 82 -6.29 15.69 -11.36
N SER A 83 -5.26 16.38 -10.83
CA SER A 83 -5.30 17.61 -10.02
C SER A 83 -5.57 17.50 -8.51
N SER A 84 -4.48 17.50 -7.72
CA SER A 84 -4.41 18.23 -6.45
C SER A 84 -2.95 18.55 -6.09
N SER A 85 -2.45 19.65 -6.66
CA SER A 85 -1.29 20.47 -6.25
C SER A 85 -1.00 21.42 -7.44
N GLU A 86 -0.92 22.75 -7.36
CA GLU A 86 -0.73 23.74 -6.31
C GLU A 86 -0.93 25.16 -6.92
N ASN A 87 -1.00 26.17 -6.04
CA ASN A 87 -0.44 27.53 -6.20
C ASN A 87 -1.37 28.74 -6.38
N LYS A 88 -1.55 29.44 -5.24
CA LYS A 88 -1.47 30.90 -5.00
C LYS A 88 -1.33 31.81 -6.23
N LYS A 89 -2.15 32.87 -6.29
CA LYS A 89 -1.73 34.30 -6.33
C LYS A 89 -2.93 35.28 -6.35
N ASN A 90 -2.93 36.17 -5.35
CA ASN A 90 -3.26 37.61 -5.29
C ASN A 90 -4.56 38.13 -5.96
N SER A 91 -5.50 38.75 -5.21
CA SER A 91 -5.48 40.14 -4.71
C SER A 91 -5.37 41.21 -5.79
N LEU A 92 -6.52 41.72 -6.24
CA LEU A 92 -6.89 43.15 -6.35
C LEU A 92 -8.34 43.28 -6.85
#